data_AF-A0A931XWG0-F1
#
_entry.id   AF-A0A931XWG0-F1
#
_cell.length_a   1.000
_cell.length_b   1.000
_cell.length_c   1.000
_cell.angle_alpha   90.00
_cell.angle_beta   90.00
_cell.angle_gamma   90.00
#
_symmetry.space_group_name_H-M   'P 1'
#
loop_
_entity.id
_entity.type
_entity.pdbx_description
1 polymer ?
#
loop_
_entity_poly.entity_id
_entity_poly.type
_entity_poly.pdbx_seq_one_letter_code
_entity_poly.pdbx_strand_id
1 'polypeptide(L)'
;MRFLLIAVLLATPSVASAGNFTVEAGAGVALGVQRSPEYHSSNTSYGFALPSLSLGAFVAPDLAVVGRVSSTALDDEGHGFGHQTFFGAGVQYWASDHFFVGGAIGAAATGRGVLLGLGRHQRNGFGLNARAGVRMAHFGRNAISSFLEWTPVWYAESDTYVASTVHALAAGVEWQFGR
;
A
#
# COMPACT_ATOMS: atom_id res chain seq x y z
N MET A 1 -34.15 -0.53 -17.70
CA MET A 1 -32.97 -0.17 -16.89
C MET A 1 -32.80 -1.22 -15.80
N ARG A 2 -31.68 -1.96 -15.77
CA ARG A 2 -31.39 -2.97 -14.75
C ARG A 2 -30.48 -2.35 -13.69
N PHE A 3 -30.94 -2.31 -12.44
CA PHE A 3 -30.14 -1.87 -11.30
C PHE A 3 -29.17 -2.98 -10.91
N LEU A 4 -27.86 -2.68 -10.96
CA LEU A 4 -26.81 -3.52 -10.41
C LEU A 4 -26.84 -3.34 -8.89
N LEU A 5 -27.40 -4.32 -8.17
CA LEU A 5 -27.41 -4.35 -6.72
C LEU A 5 -26.02 -4.82 -6.26
N ILE A 6 -25.18 -3.91 -5.76
CA ILE A 6 -23.95 -4.27 -5.06
C ILE A 6 -24.38 -4.78 -3.69
N ALA A 7 -24.45 -6.11 -3.55
CA ALA A 7 -24.63 -6.75 -2.26
C ALA A 7 -23.34 -6.55 -1.44
N VAL A 8 -23.34 -5.55 -0.57
CA VAL A 8 -22.37 -5.46 0.53
C VAL A 8 -22.71 -6.61 1.47
N LEU A 9 -21.94 -7.70 1.36
CA LEU A 9 -22.04 -8.86 2.23
C LEU A 9 -21.60 -8.42 3.64
N LEU A 10 -22.56 -8.00 4.47
CA LEU A 10 -22.35 -7.80 5.90
C LEU A 10 -22.20 -9.16 6.55
N ALA A 11 -21.00 -9.74 6.46
CA ALA A 11 -20.65 -10.91 7.24
C ALA A 11 -20.67 -10.49 8.71
N THR A 12 -21.64 -11.00 9.48
CA THR A 12 -21.64 -10.90 10.93
C THR A 12 -20.42 -11.67 11.44
N PRO A 13 -19.42 -11.03 12.07
CA PRO A 13 -18.29 -11.76 12.60
C PRO A 13 -18.80 -12.63 13.75
N SER A 14 -18.90 -13.94 13.54
CA SER A 14 -18.85 -14.88 14.67
C SER A 14 -17.51 -14.59 15.33
N VAL A 15 -17.52 -14.20 16.61
CA VAL A 15 -16.31 -13.91 17.38
C VAL A 15 -15.48 -15.19 17.45
N ALA A 16 -14.60 -15.36 16.46
CA ALA A 16 -13.66 -16.45 16.38
C ALA A 16 -12.64 -16.27 17.50
N SER A 17 -12.35 -17.38 18.19
CA SER A 17 -11.17 -17.61 19.03
C SER A 17 -10.13 -16.49 18.96
N ALA A 18 -9.89 -15.79 20.08
CA ALA A 18 -8.78 -14.86 20.23
C ALA A 18 -7.47 -15.49 19.68
N GLY A 19 -6.75 -14.92 18.72
CA GLY A 19 -7.03 -13.81 17.82
C GLY A 19 -5.98 -13.92 16.71
N ASN A 20 -6.40 -14.31 15.51
CA ASN A 20 -5.47 -14.51 14.40
C ASN A 20 -5.24 -13.19 13.68
N PHE A 21 -4.22 -12.45 14.08
CA PHE A 21 -3.91 -11.14 13.51
C PHE A 21 -2.48 -11.08 12.96
N THR A 22 -2.29 -10.23 11.96
CA THR A 22 -0.98 -9.93 11.37
C THR A 22 -0.69 -8.44 11.52
N VAL A 23 0.53 -8.12 11.94
CA VAL A 23 1.09 -6.78 11.93
C VAL A 23 2.33 -6.84 11.07
N GLU A 24 2.51 -5.89 10.18
CA GLU A 24 3.70 -5.81 9.36
C GLU A 24 4.20 -4.39 9.30
N ALA A 25 5.51 -4.22 9.47
CA ALA A 25 6.20 -2.96 9.22
C ALA A 25 7.34 -3.19 8.24
N GLY A 26 7.52 -2.31 7.25
CA GLY A 26 8.62 -2.42 6.30
C GLY A 26 9.06 -1.09 5.72
N ALA A 27 10.27 -1.06 5.16
CA ALA A 27 10.85 0.11 4.50
C ALA A 27 11.80 -0.36 3.38
N GLY A 28 12.20 0.52 2.48
CA GLY A 28 13.11 0.15 1.41
C GLY A 28 13.35 1.24 0.38
N VAL A 29 13.44 0.84 -0.88
CA VAL A 29 13.74 1.73 -2.02
C VAL A 29 12.54 1.83 -2.94
N ALA A 30 12.37 2.99 -3.57
CA ALA A 30 11.25 3.23 -4.47
C ALA A 30 11.70 3.80 -5.80
N LEU A 31 11.00 3.41 -6.85
CA LEU A 31 11.07 3.94 -8.20
C LEU A 31 9.68 4.50 -8.54
N GLY A 32 9.60 5.81 -8.73
CA GLY A 32 8.38 6.49 -9.15
C GLY A 32 8.39 6.75 -10.65
N VAL A 33 7.27 6.50 -11.30
CA VAL A 33 7.02 6.95 -12.67
C VAL A 33 5.79 7.85 -12.65
N GLN A 34 6.00 9.15 -12.81
CA GLN A 34 4.92 10.12 -12.87
C GLN A 34 4.62 10.44 -14.34
N ARG A 35 3.35 10.36 -14.72
CA ARG A 35 2.90 10.75 -16.06
C ARG A 35 1.93 11.91 -15.94
N SER A 36 2.30 13.06 -16.49
CA SER A 36 1.36 14.18 -16.62
C SER A 36 0.68 14.08 -18.00
N PRO A 37 -0.66 14.00 -18.06
CA PRO A 37 -1.38 14.06 -19.33
C PRO A 37 -1.14 15.37 -20.07
N GLU A 38 -0.90 16.46 -19.34
CA GLU A 38 -0.78 17.81 -19.87
C GLU A 38 0.50 18.01 -20.68
N TYR A 39 1.58 17.30 -20.35
CA TYR A 39 2.89 17.50 -20.98
C TYR A 39 3.32 16.38 -21.93
N HIS A 40 2.53 15.31 -22.08
CA HIS A 40 2.91 14.07 -22.78
C HIS A 40 4.30 13.53 -22.38
N SER A 41 4.84 13.96 -21.25
CA SER A 41 6.14 13.58 -20.73
C SER A 41 5.95 12.59 -19.58
N SER A 42 6.76 11.54 -19.58
CA SER A 42 6.92 10.66 -18.42
C SER A 42 8.20 11.05 -17.72
N ASN A 43 8.10 11.44 -16.45
CA ASN A 43 9.27 11.61 -15.62
C ASN A 43 9.50 10.36 -14.77
N THR A 44 10.76 9.92 -14.69
CA THR A 44 11.17 8.80 -13.85
C THR A 44 11.95 9.35 -12.67
N SER A 45 11.40 9.18 -11.48
CA SER A 45 12.00 9.64 -10.23
C SER A 45 12.46 8.46 -9.40
N TYR A 46 13.59 8.63 -8.72
CA TYR A 46 14.13 7.64 -7.79
C TYR A 46 13.88 8.12 -6.37
N GLY A 47 13.80 7.19 -5.43
CA GLY A 47 13.57 7.57 -4.04
C GLY A 47 13.54 6.42 -3.07
N PHE A 48 12.90 6.65 -1.95
CA PHE A 48 12.86 5.74 -0.82
C PHE A 48 11.43 5.29 -0.56
N ALA A 49 11.26 3.99 -0.32
CA ALA A 49 10.07 3.49 0.32
C ALA A 49 10.20 3.78 1.81
N LEU A 50 9.45 4.79 2.27
CA LEU A 50 9.38 5.15 3.68
C LEU A 50 8.68 4.03 4.47
N PRO A 51 8.68 4.09 5.82
CA PRO A 51 7.99 3.10 6.62
C PRO A 51 6.55 2.89 6.15
N SER A 52 6.24 1.63 5.88
CA SER A 52 4.91 1.11 5.61
C SER A 52 4.48 0.28 6.82
N LEU A 53 3.19 0.32 7.11
CA LEU A 53 2.56 -0.42 8.20
C LEU A 53 1.29 -1.09 7.64
N SER A 54 1.09 -2.36 7.93
CA SER A 54 -0.21 -3.01 7.78
C SER A 54 -0.62 -3.73 9.04
N LEU A 55 -1.92 -3.71 9.29
CA LEU A 55 -2.59 -4.39 10.39
C LEU A 55 -3.78 -5.15 9.82
N GLY A 56 -3.94 -6.42 10.17
CA GLY A 56 -5.05 -7.21 9.67
C GLY A 56 -5.39 -8.42 10.52
N ALA A 57 -6.45 -9.11 10.12
CA ALA A 57 -6.93 -10.33 10.73
C ALA A 57 -7.12 -11.43 9.68
N PHE A 58 -6.78 -12.66 10.04
CA PHE A 58 -7.04 -13.83 9.21
C PHE A 58 -8.53 -14.16 9.25
N VAL A 59 -9.16 -14.17 8.07
CA VAL A 59 -10.54 -14.62 7.86
C VAL A 59 -10.61 -16.07 7.38
N ALA A 60 -9.50 -16.60 6.89
CA ALA A 60 -9.26 -18.00 6.58
C ALA A 60 -7.79 -18.37 6.90
N PRO A 61 -7.40 -19.66 6.93
CA PRO A 61 -6.02 -20.08 7.22
C PRO A 61 -4.95 -19.46 6.31
N ASP A 62 -5.35 -19.09 5.09
CA ASP A 62 -4.51 -18.57 4.01
C ASP A 62 -4.91 -17.14 3.60
N LEU A 63 -5.95 -16.54 4.18
CA LEU A 63 -6.47 -15.24 3.78
C LEU A 63 -6.61 -14.28 4.96
N ALA A 64 -5.97 -13.12 4.87
CA ALA A 64 -6.12 -12.02 5.80
C ALA A 64 -6.75 -10.78 5.15
N VAL A 65 -7.60 -10.09 5.89
CA VAL A 65 -8.07 -8.73 5.56
C VAL A 65 -7.17 -7.74 6.28
N VAL A 66 -6.64 -6.75 5.55
CA VAL A 66 -5.61 -5.84 6.05
C VAL A 66 -5.99 -4.38 5.80
N GLY A 67 -5.72 -3.52 6.76
CA GLY A 67 -5.54 -2.08 6.56
C GLY A 67 -4.06 -1.78 6.34
N ARG A 68 -3.74 -0.91 5.39
CA ARG A 68 -2.36 -0.59 5.00
C ARG A 68 -2.16 0.91 4.90
N VAL A 69 -1.02 1.35 5.41
CA VAL A 69 -0.44 2.67 5.20
C VAL A 69 0.94 2.48 4.59
N SER A 70 1.21 3.07 3.44
CA SER A 70 2.55 3.08 2.86
C SER A 70 2.92 4.48 2.43
N SER A 71 4.20 4.83 2.52
CA SER A 71 4.69 6.12 2.06
C SER A 71 5.94 5.95 1.21
N THR A 72 6.10 6.85 0.25
CA THR A 72 7.28 6.94 -0.60
C THR A 72 7.73 8.39 -0.66
N ALA A 73 9.05 8.60 -0.68
CA ALA A 73 9.66 9.89 -0.93
C ALA A 73 10.39 9.79 -2.27
N LEU A 74 9.96 10.56 -3.27
CA LEU A 74 10.51 10.55 -4.62
C LEU A 74 11.22 11.87 -4.90
N ASP A 75 12.36 11.82 -5.59
CA ASP A 75 13.07 13.02 -6.03
C ASP A 75 12.26 13.79 -7.09
N ASP A 76 12.15 15.10 -6.90
CA ASP A 76 11.38 16.02 -7.73
C ASP A 76 12.34 16.94 -8.50
N GLU A 77 13.20 16.35 -9.32
CA GLU A 77 14.16 17.02 -10.22
C GLU A 77 14.99 18.14 -9.55
N GLY A 78 15.46 17.91 -8.33
CA GLY A 78 16.26 18.90 -7.59
C GLY A 78 15.44 19.96 -6.83
N HIS A 79 14.11 19.88 -6.86
CA HIS A 79 13.23 20.68 -6.01
C HIS A 79 12.93 20.04 -4.64
N GLY A 80 13.62 18.96 -4.31
CA GLY A 80 13.49 18.21 -3.06
C GLY A 80 12.69 16.92 -3.22
N PHE A 81 12.36 16.27 -2.10
CA PHE A 81 11.56 15.04 -2.14
C PHE A 81 10.06 15.35 -2.05
N GLY A 82 9.30 14.89 -3.05
CA GLY A 82 7.85 14.77 -2.97
C GLY A 82 7.47 13.55 -2.14
N HIS A 83 6.47 13.67 -1.27
CA HIS A 83 5.93 12.53 -0.53
C HIS A 83 4.64 12.04 -1.18
N GLN A 84 4.49 10.73 -1.28
CA GLN A 84 3.23 10.08 -1.64
C GLN A 84 2.89 9.06 -0.55
N THR A 85 1.71 9.20 0.03
CA THR A 85 1.17 8.31 1.07
C THR A 85 -0.10 7.63 0.58
N PHE A 86 -0.20 6.33 0.79
CA PHE A 86 -1.38 5.52 0.49
C PHE A 86 -2.00 5.01 1.79
N PHE A 87 -3.32 5.09 1.89
CA PHE A 87 -4.14 4.55 2.97
C PHE A 87 -5.23 3.67 2.36
N GLY A 88 -5.17 2.36 2.58
CA GLY A 88 -6.11 1.44 1.95
C GLY A 88 -6.52 0.26 2.79
N ALA A 89 -7.61 -0.37 2.38
CA ALA A 89 -8.05 -1.66 2.88
C ALA A 89 -7.90 -2.69 1.77
N GLY A 90 -7.54 -3.91 2.14
CA GLY A 90 -7.18 -4.94 1.18
C GLY A 90 -7.18 -6.34 1.75
N VAL A 91 -6.63 -7.24 0.97
CA VAL A 91 -6.47 -8.65 1.30
C VAL A 91 -5.03 -9.11 1.07
N GLN A 92 -4.60 -10.08 1.88
CA GLN A 92 -3.32 -10.77 1.73
C GLN A 92 -3.58 -12.28 1.73
N TYR A 93 -3.25 -12.92 0.62
CA TYR A 93 -3.43 -14.35 0.38
C TYR A 93 -2.07 -15.07 0.39
N TRP A 94 -1.96 -16.11 1.21
CA TRP A 94 -0.77 -16.95 1.35
C TRP A 94 -0.92 -18.18 0.46
N ALA A 95 -0.31 -18.16 -0.72
CA ALA A 95 -0.34 -19.32 -1.62
C ALA A 95 0.56 -20.47 -1.13
N SER A 96 1.50 -20.19 -0.22
CA SER A 96 2.29 -21.18 0.52
C SER A 96 2.72 -20.61 1.87
N ASP A 97 3.42 -21.41 2.68
CA ASP A 97 4.03 -20.93 3.95
C ASP A 97 5.12 -19.88 3.76
N HIS A 98 5.61 -19.73 2.53
CA HIS A 98 6.71 -18.83 2.19
C HIS A 98 6.31 -17.69 1.27
N PHE A 99 5.20 -17.78 0.55
CA PHE A 99 4.84 -16.83 -0.49
C PHE A 99 3.43 -16.31 -0.30
N PHE A 100 3.29 -14.98 -0.39
CA PHE A 100 1.99 -14.33 -0.39
C PHE A 100 1.86 -13.33 -1.52
N VAL A 101 0.61 -13.09 -1.92
CA VAL A 101 0.20 -12.01 -2.80
C VAL A 101 -0.90 -11.21 -2.11
N GLY A 102 -0.98 -9.93 -2.39
CA GLY A 102 -2.00 -9.07 -1.79
C GLY A 102 -2.35 -7.91 -2.68
N GLY A 103 -3.47 -7.29 -2.33
CA GLY A 103 -3.86 -6.05 -2.95
C GLY A 103 -4.78 -5.25 -2.05
N ALA A 104 -4.70 -3.93 -2.16
CA ALA A 104 -5.53 -2.99 -1.43
C ALA A 104 -6.05 -1.90 -2.36
N ILE A 105 -7.18 -1.31 -1.98
CA ILE A 105 -7.74 -0.13 -2.61
C ILE A 105 -7.86 0.96 -1.54
N GLY A 106 -7.68 2.22 -1.92
CA GLY A 106 -7.58 3.24 -0.90
C GLY A 106 -7.51 4.67 -1.40
N ALA A 107 -7.37 5.56 -0.43
CA ALA A 107 -7.04 6.95 -0.68
C ALA A 107 -5.53 7.09 -0.80
N ALA A 108 -5.10 8.07 -1.59
CA ALA A 108 -3.71 8.47 -1.68
C ALA A 108 -3.60 9.98 -1.54
N ALA A 109 -2.51 10.44 -0.94
CA ALA A 109 -2.20 11.85 -0.80
C ALA A 109 -0.76 12.09 -1.25
N THR A 110 -0.52 13.19 -1.96
CA THR A 110 0.84 13.65 -2.27
C THR A 110 1.03 15.11 -1.90
N GLY A 111 2.26 15.45 -1.51
CA GLY A 111 2.66 16.83 -1.26
C GLY A 111 4.09 16.91 -0.74
N ARG A 112 4.62 18.14 -0.67
CA ARG A 112 5.91 18.42 -0.01
C ARG A 112 5.68 18.63 1.49
N GLY A 113 6.47 17.98 2.34
CA GLY A 113 6.38 18.14 3.80
C GLY A 113 5.09 17.59 4.43
N VAL A 114 4.40 16.65 3.77
CA VAL A 114 3.16 16.03 4.28
C VAL A 114 3.35 15.39 5.66
N LEU A 115 4.50 14.75 5.89
CA LEU A 115 4.83 14.14 7.19
C LEU A 115 4.88 15.14 8.36
N LEU A 116 5.07 16.42 8.09
CA LEU A 116 5.15 17.48 9.11
C LEU A 116 3.92 18.39 9.12
N GLY A 117 2.93 18.17 8.25
CA GLY A 117 1.75 19.03 8.13
C GLY A 117 2.06 20.45 7.63
N LEU A 118 3.25 20.69 7.08
CA LEU A 118 3.71 22.02 6.65
C LEU A 118 3.49 22.29 5.16
N GLY A 119 2.94 21.32 4.41
CA GLY A 119 2.74 21.43 2.96
C GLY A 119 1.53 22.26 2.56
N ARG A 120 1.73 23.30 1.75
CA ARG A 120 0.65 24.13 1.17
C ARG A 120 -0.04 23.52 -0.06
N HIS A 121 0.50 22.42 -0.59
CA HIS A 121 -0.03 21.73 -1.76
C HIS A 121 -0.17 20.24 -1.45
N GLN A 122 -1.36 19.84 -1.02
CA GLN A 122 -1.76 18.45 -0.93
C GLN A 122 -2.72 18.13 -2.08
N ARG A 123 -2.42 17.06 -2.82
CA ARG A 123 -3.35 16.47 -3.78
C ARG A 123 -3.84 15.16 -3.21
N ASN A 124 -5.15 14.95 -3.24
CA ASN A 124 -5.78 13.71 -2.81
C ASN A 124 -6.27 12.94 -4.02
N GLY A 125 -6.26 11.62 -3.90
CA GLY A 125 -6.53 10.72 -4.99
C GLY A 125 -7.01 9.36 -4.52
N PHE A 126 -7.29 8.51 -5.50
CA PHE A 126 -7.56 7.10 -5.30
C PHE A 126 -6.33 6.29 -5.69
N GLY A 127 -6.02 5.24 -4.95
CA GLY A 127 -4.91 4.35 -5.22
C GLY A 127 -5.35 2.89 -5.25
N LEU A 128 -4.65 2.11 -6.05
CA LEU A 128 -4.57 0.67 -5.88
C LEU A 128 -3.17 0.34 -5.37
N ASN A 129 -3.06 -0.73 -4.60
CA ASN A 129 -1.79 -1.31 -4.19
C ASN A 129 -1.86 -2.80 -4.52
N ALA A 130 -0.85 -3.30 -5.21
CA ALA A 130 -0.64 -4.72 -5.46
C ALA A 130 0.71 -5.10 -4.86
N ARG A 131 0.79 -6.30 -4.31
CA ARG A 131 1.94 -6.74 -3.54
C ARG A 131 2.20 -8.22 -3.70
N ALA A 132 3.48 -8.58 -3.70
CA ALA A 132 3.92 -9.96 -3.55
C ALA A 132 5.10 -10.00 -2.60
N GLY A 133 5.17 -11.01 -1.73
CA GLY A 133 6.25 -11.13 -0.76
C GLY A 133 6.65 -12.57 -0.48
N VAL A 134 7.88 -12.70 0.00
CA VAL A 134 8.49 -13.96 0.39
C VAL A 134 8.93 -13.87 1.85
N ARG A 135 8.50 -14.84 2.65
CA ARG A 135 8.98 -15.06 4.01
C ARG A 135 10.35 -15.72 3.97
N MET A 136 11.36 -15.02 4.48
CA MET A 136 12.76 -15.44 4.49
C MET A 136 13.14 -16.25 5.72
N ALA A 137 12.65 -15.83 6.89
CA ALA A 137 13.01 -16.45 8.16
C ALA A 137 11.83 -16.45 9.13
N HIS A 138 11.83 -17.42 10.04
CA HIS A 138 10.82 -17.55 11.09
C HIS A 138 11.49 -17.70 12.45
N PHE A 139 11.08 -16.89 13.41
CA PHE A 139 11.58 -16.87 14.78
C PHE A 139 10.40 -16.91 15.75
N GLY A 140 9.97 -18.12 16.11
CA GLY A 140 8.85 -18.33 17.03
C GLY A 140 7.51 -17.95 16.41
N ARG A 141 7.00 -16.74 16.68
CA ARG A 141 5.77 -16.19 16.09
C ARG A 141 6.04 -15.08 15.07
N ASN A 142 7.31 -14.77 14.85
CA ASN A 142 7.73 -13.64 14.03
C ASN A 142 8.28 -14.15 12.71
N ALA A 143 8.03 -13.41 11.63
CA ALA A 143 8.53 -13.70 10.31
C ALA A 143 9.26 -12.48 9.74
N ILE A 144 10.39 -12.69 9.09
CA ILE A 144 11.04 -11.66 8.28
C ILE A 144 10.64 -11.91 6.83
N SER A 145 10.14 -10.88 6.16
CA SER A 145 9.61 -10.98 4.81
C SER A 145 10.19 -9.89 3.91
N SER A 146 10.57 -10.25 2.68
CA SER A 146 10.82 -9.26 1.63
C SER A 146 9.58 -9.15 0.75
N PHE A 147 9.37 -7.98 0.14
CA PHE A 147 8.19 -7.79 -0.69
C PHE A 147 8.36 -6.69 -1.73
N LEU A 148 7.70 -6.91 -2.86
CA LEU A 148 7.56 -5.94 -3.92
C LEU A 148 6.16 -5.33 -3.82
N GLU A 149 6.10 -4.01 -3.87
CA GLU A 149 4.85 -3.25 -3.91
C GLU A 149 4.73 -2.45 -5.21
N TRP A 150 3.53 -2.43 -5.76
CA TRP A 150 3.17 -1.62 -6.89
C TRP A 150 1.92 -0.82 -6.56
N THR A 151 2.02 0.51 -6.57
CA THR A 151 0.97 1.42 -6.11
C THR A 151 0.65 2.47 -7.17
N PRO A 152 -0.20 2.14 -8.18
CA PRO A 152 -0.75 3.15 -9.07
C PRO A 152 -1.78 4.03 -8.35
N VAL A 153 -1.69 5.33 -8.58
CA VAL A 153 -2.51 6.37 -7.95
C VAL A 153 -3.02 7.36 -8.99
N TRP A 154 -4.26 7.79 -8.82
CA TRP A 154 -4.92 8.81 -9.64
C TRP A 154 -5.33 9.97 -8.75
N TYR A 155 -4.75 11.14 -8.97
CA TYR A 155 -5.08 12.36 -8.25
C TYR A 155 -6.13 13.16 -9.02
N ALA A 156 -7.09 13.71 -8.28
CA ALA A 156 -8.03 14.68 -8.83
C ALA A 156 -7.37 16.06 -8.83
N GLU A 157 -7.27 16.68 -9.99
CA GLU A 157 -6.88 18.08 -10.17
C GLU A 157 -8.08 18.83 -10.78
N SER A 158 -8.20 20.14 -10.54
CA SER A 158 -9.45 20.91 -10.71
C SER A 158 -10.17 20.70 -12.05
N ASP A 159 -9.43 20.38 -13.11
CA ASP A 159 -9.97 20.16 -14.46
C ASP A 159 -9.39 18.93 -15.19
N THR A 160 -8.48 18.17 -14.55
CA THR A 160 -7.80 17.00 -15.17
C THR A 160 -7.45 15.91 -14.14
N TYR A 161 -7.25 14.66 -14.61
CA TYR A 161 -6.77 13.56 -13.78
C TYR A 161 -5.28 13.32 -14.01
N VAL A 162 -4.46 13.47 -12.97
CA VAL A 162 -3.03 13.12 -13.04
C VAL A 162 -2.83 11.71 -12.50
N ALA A 163 -2.33 10.82 -13.35
CA ALA A 163 -1.98 9.45 -12.96
C ALA A 163 -0.49 9.37 -12.58
N SER A 164 -0.20 8.97 -11.35
CA SER A 164 1.15 8.69 -10.86
C SER A 164 1.26 7.21 -10.52
N THR A 165 2.31 6.54 -10.97
CA THR A 165 2.53 5.13 -10.64
C THR A 165 3.82 5.00 -9.86
N VAL A 166 3.76 4.41 -8.66
CA VAL A 166 4.94 4.16 -7.84
C VAL A 166 5.20 2.66 -7.76
N HIS A 167 6.42 2.26 -8.09
CA HIS A 167 6.94 0.91 -7.95
C HIS A 167 7.93 0.90 -6.78
N ALA A 168 7.63 0.21 -5.68
CA ALA A 168 8.51 0.18 -4.52
C ALA A 168 9.00 -1.24 -4.26
N LEU A 169 10.31 -1.39 -4.07
CA LEU A 169 10.90 -2.63 -3.56
C LEU A 169 11.25 -2.42 -2.09
N ALA A 170 10.59 -3.16 -1.22
CA ALA A 170 10.73 -3.00 0.23
C ALA A 170 11.08 -4.31 0.92
N ALA A 171 11.67 -4.18 2.11
CA ALA A 171 11.84 -5.29 3.03
C ALA A 171 11.15 -4.93 4.33
N GLY A 172 10.62 -5.93 5.03
CA GLY A 172 9.97 -5.67 6.31
C GLY A 172 9.94 -6.87 7.23
N VAL A 173 9.36 -6.62 8.39
CA VAL A 173 9.14 -7.61 9.43
C VAL A 173 7.64 -7.76 9.59
N GLU A 174 7.20 -9.01 9.60
CA GLU A 174 5.81 -9.38 9.81
C GLU A 174 5.69 -10.20 11.10
N TRP A 175 4.79 -9.78 11.98
CA TRP A 175 4.42 -10.47 13.19
C TRP A 175 3.06 -11.12 12.98
N GLN A 176 3.00 -12.45 13.05
CA GLN A 176 1.76 -13.21 12.95
C GLN A 176 1.42 -13.82 14.30
N PHE A 177 0.22 -13.54 14.78
CA PHE A 177 -0.26 -14.01 16.07
C PHE A 177 -1.38 -15.02 15.82
N GLY A 178 -1.33 -16.17 16.49
CA GLY A 178 -2.39 -17.20 16.41
C GLY A 178 -2.34 -18.13 15.19
N ARG A 179 -1.28 -18.07 14.38
CA ARG A 179 -1.04 -19.01 13.27
C ARG A 179 -0.05 -20.09 13.66
#